data_AF-A0A8T2IE53-F1
#
_entry.id   AF-A0A8T2IE53-F1
#
_cell.length_a   1.000
_cell.length_b   1.000
_cell.length_c   1.000
_cell.angle_alpha   90.00
_cell.angle_beta   90.00
_cell.angle_gamma   90.00
#
_symmetry.space_group_name_H-M   'P 1'
#
loop_
_entity.id
_entity.type
_entity.pdbx_description
1 polymer ?
#
loop_
_entity_poly.entity_id
_entity_poly.type
_entity_poly.pdbx_seq_one_letter_code
_entity_poly.pdbx_strand_id
1 'polypeptide(L)'
;MSHFSADDEASLQSMVRQLMQSIKERLASAPSVECAEVILLHLEETDEHFHNYEFVKYLRHYIKNTLGAVIEEETDKCTFAQSQGEGSGYDTLVQHVTKRTRESKE
;
A
#
# COMPACT_ATOMS: atom_id res chain seq x y z
N MET A 1 4.80 8.45 -16.09
CA MET A 1 3.90 7.35 -15.69
C MET A 1 4.55 6.06 -16.14
N SER A 2 4.65 5.05 -15.30
CA SER A 2 5.13 3.72 -15.73
C SER A 2 4.21 3.24 -16.85
N HIS A 3 4.78 2.96 -18.01
CA HIS A 3 4.03 2.42 -19.14
C HIS A 3 3.85 0.91 -18.93
N PHE A 4 2.62 0.41 -19.07
CA PHE A 4 2.35 -1.02 -19.10
C PHE A 4 3.05 -1.64 -20.33
N SER A 5 3.61 -2.84 -20.17
CA SER A 5 4.03 -3.62 -21.33
C SER A 5 2.80 -4.11 -22.10
N ALA A 6 2.99 -4.52 -23.37
CA ALA A 6 1.90 -5.08 -24.17
C ALA A 6 1.27 -6.33 -23.52
N ASP A 7 2.09 -7.12 -22.83
CA ASP A 7 1.63 -8.32 -22.11
C ASP A 7 0.85 -7.97 -20.85
N ASP A 8 1.26 -6.93 -20.12
CA ASP A 8 0.51 -6.41 -18.97
C ASP A 8 -0.84 -5.86 -19.41
N GLU A 9 -0.88 -5.11 -20.52
CA GLU A 9 -2.11 -4.54 -21.06
C GLU A 9 -3.08 -5.64 -21.53
N ALA A 10 -2.58 -6.67 -22.20
CA ALA A 10 -3.38 -7.83 -22.59
C ALA A 10 -3.93 -8.59 -21.37
N SER A 11 -3.11 -8.78 -20.34
CA SER A 11 -3.51 -9.44 -19.08
C SER A 11 -4.57 -8.61 -18.34
N LEU A 12 -4.35 -7.29 -18.23
CA LEU A 12 -5.28 -6.35 -17.61
C LEU A 12 -6.63 -6.34 -18.35
N GLN A 13 -6.58 -6.28 -19.68
CA GLN A 13 -7.78 -6.35 -20.51
C GLN A 13 -8.56 -7.65 -20.26
N SER A 14 -7.89 -8.79 -20.15
CA SER A 14 -8.53 -10.07 -19.85
C SER A 14 -9.22 -10.05 -18.48
N MET A 15 -8.52 -9.58 -17.43
CA MET A 15 -9.05 -9.49 -16.08
C MET A 15 -10.26 -8.56 -15.98
N VAL A 16 -10.21 -7.40 -16.64
CA VAL A 16 -11.34 -6.45 -16.69
C VAL A 16 -12.54 -7.06 -17.40
N ARG A 17 -12.33 -7.74 -18.52
CA ARG A 17 -13.41 -8.41 -19.25
C ARG A 17 -14.09 -9.49 -18.40
N GLN A 18 -13.32 -10.27 -17.65
CA GLN A 18 -13.86 -11.28 -16.74
C GLN A 18 -14.70 -10.64 -15.62
N LEU A 19 -14.20 -9.56 -15.01
CA LEU A 19 -14.94 -8.82 -13.99
C LEU A 19 -16.26 -8.27 -14.54
N MET A 20 -16.23 -7.65 -15.72
CA MET A 20 -17.42 -7.10 -16.38
C MET A 20 -18.45 -8.18 -16.70
N GLN A 21 -18.01 -9.36 -17.16
CA GLN A 21 -18.91 -10.48 -17.43
C GLN A 21 -19.60 -10.98 -16.16
N SER A 22 -18.83 -11.12 -15.06
CA SER A 22 -19.39 -11.58 -13.78
C SER A 22 -20.37 -10.57 -13.18
N ILE A 23 -20.05 -9.28 -13.20
CA ILE A 23 -20.95 -8.22 -12.74
C ILE A 23 -22.22 -8.18 -13.59
N LYS A 24 -22.10 -8.31 -14.92
CA LYS A 24 -23.25 -8.31 -15.83
C LYS A 24 -24.25 -9.42 -15.48
N GLU A 25 -23.78 -10.62 -15.19
CA GLU A 25 -24.63 -11.75 -14.78
C GLU A 25 -25.36 -11.45 -13.47
N ARG A 26 -24.68 -10.82 -12.51
CA ARG A 26 -25.29 -10.42 -11.23
C ARG A 26 -26.30 -9.29 -11.39
N LEU A 27 -26.00 -8.26 -12.18
CA LEU A 27 -26.94 -7.19 -12.48
C LEU A 27 -28.17 -7.71 -13.24
N ALA A 28 -28.01 -8.68 -14.14
CA ALA A 28 -29.12 -9.31 -14.84
C ALA A 28 -30.07 -10.10 -13.92
N SER A 29 -29.57 -10.52 -12.74
CA SER A 29 -30.38 -11.20 -11.73
C SER A 29 -31.09 -10.25 -10.75
N ALA A 30 -30.85 -8.93 -10.85
CA ALA A 30 -31.43 -7.97 -9.94
C ALA A 30 -32.95 -7.79 -10.18
N PRO A 31 -33.78 -7.77 -9.12
CA PRO A 31 -35.23 -7.64 -9.22
C PRO A 31 -35.71 -6.22 -9.61
N SER A 32 -34.86 -5.20 -9.45
CA SER A 32 -35.17 -3.82 -9.83
C SER A 32 -33.90 -3.03 -10.15
N VAL A 33 -34.09 -1.83 -10.70
CA VAL A 33 -32.99 -0.89 -11.01
C VAL A 33 -32.29 -0.46 -9.73
N GLU A 34 -33.06 -0.12 -8.68
CA GLU A 34 -32.53 0.29 -7.39
C GLU A 34 -31.68 -0.83 -6.77
N CYS A 35 -32.09 -2.10 -6.92
CA CYS A 35 -31.31 -3.22 -6.45
C CYS A 35 -30.00 -3.39 -7.25
N ALA A 36 -30.04 -3.21 -8.56
CA ALA A 36 -28.85 -3.23 -9.41
C ALA A 36 -27.84 -2.12 -9.05
N GLU A 37 -28.33 -0.92 -8.72
CA GLU A 37 -27.49 0.19 -8.25
C GLU A 37 -26.82 -0.13 -6.91
N VAL A 38 -27.55 -0.73 -5.97
CA VAL A 38 -26.97 -1.15 -4.67
C VAL A 38 -25.90 -2.21 -4.87
N ILE A 39 -26.13 -3.20 -5.74
CA ILE A 39 -25.13 -4.23 -6.08
C ILE A 39 -23.88 -3.58 -6.65
N LEU A 40 -24.01 -2.66 -7.62
CA LEU A 40 -22.87 -2.00 -8.24
C LEU A 40 -22.10 -1.10 -7.27
N LEU A 41 -22.81 -0.38 -6.40
CA LEU A 41 -22.22 0.54 -5.44
C LEU A 41 -21.45 -0.19 -4.33
N HIS A 42 -21.96 -1.35 -3.90
CA HIS A 42 -21.41 -2.12 -2.79
C HIS A 42 -20.92 -3.50 -3.26
N LEU A 43 -20.22 -3.57 -4.39
CA LEU A 43 -19.72 -4.85 -4.92
C LEU A 43 -18.86 -5.62 -3.90
N GLU A 44 -18.06 -4.92 -3.09
CA GLU A 44 -17.25 -5.56 -2.05
C GLU A 44 -18.10 -6.21 -0.95
N GLU A 45 -19.25 -5.61 -0.62
CA GLU A 45 -20.13 -6.09 0.45
C GLU A 45 -21.15 -7.12 -0.07
N THR A 46 -21.54 -7.00 -1.33
CA THR A 46 -22.59 -7.84 -1.95
C THR A 46 -22.02 -9.02 -2.74
N ASP A 47 -20.72 -9.05 -3.06
CA ASP A 47 -20.02 -10.17 -3.71
C ASP A 47 -19.16 -10.95 -2.72
N GLU A 48 -19.61 -12.16 -2.34
CA GLU A 48 -18.79 -13.07 -1.53
C GLU A 48 -17.49 -13.48 -2.24
N HIS A 49 -17.41 -13.32 -3.56
CA HIS A 49 -16.24 -13.63 -4.37
C HIS A 49 -15.48 -12.38 -4.83
N PHE A 50 -15.80 -11.19 -4.32
CA PHE A 50 -15.17 -9.93 -4.74
C PHE A 50 -13.65 -10.02 -4.76
N HIS A 51 -13.05 -10.55 -3.69
CA HIS A 51 -11.59 -10.66 -3.55
C HIS A 51 -10.96 -11.79 -4.38
N ASN A 52 -11.77 -12.67 -4.97
CA ASN A 52 -11.30 -13.75 -5.81
C ASN A 52 -11.10 -13.33 -7.26
N TYR A 53 -11.63 -12.19 -7.69
CA TYR A 53 -11.38 -11.67 -9.03
C TYR A 53 -9.91 -11.35 -9.23
N GLU A 54 -9.34 -11.83 -10.34
CA GLU A 54 -7.93 -11.60 -10.68
C GLU A 54 -7.61 -10.09 -10.78
N PHE A 55 -8.55 -9.28 -11.28
CA PHE A 55 -8.41 -7.82 -11.27
C PHE A 55 -8.28 -7.24 -9.86
N VAL A 56 -9.07 -7.73 -8.89
CA VAL A 56 -9.03 -7.26 -7.50
C VAL A 56 -7.75 -7.71 -6.81
N LYS A 57 -7.29 -8.94 -7.06
CA LYS A 57 -5.99 -9.43 -6.60
C LYS A 57 -4.85 -8.60 -7.17
N TYR A 58 -4.91 -8.28 -8.47
CA TYR A 58 -3.95 -7.43 -9.15
C TYR A 58 -3.88 -6.03 -8.53
N LEU A 59 -5.03 -5.39 -8.27
CA LEU A 59 -5.07 -4.10 -7.59
C LEU A 59 -4.47 -4.16 -6.19
N ARG A 60 -4.79 -5.21 -5.40
CA ARG A 60 -4.22 -5.41 -4.07
C ARG A 60 -2.70 -5.59 -4.13
N HIS A 61 -2.20 -6.34 -5.11
CA HIS A 61 -0.77 -6.51 -5.35
C HIS A 61 -0.11 -5.20 -5.77
N TYR A 62 -0.74 -4.43 -6.66
CA TYR A 62 -0.27 -3.13 -7.09
C TYR A 62 -0.17 -2.13 -5.94
N ILE A 63 -1.20 -2.07 -5.08
CA ILE A 63 -1.20 -1.29 -3.83
C ILE A 63 -0.02 -1.72 -2.97
N LYS A 64 0.15 -3.03 -2.72
CA LYS A 64 1.24 -3.55 -1.90
C LYS A 64 2.62 -3.18 -2.44
N ASN A 65 2.83 -3.27 -3.75
CA ASN A 65 4.14 -2.98 -4.35
C ASN A 65 4.41 -1.48 -4.44
N THR A 66 3.40 -0.68 -4.78
CA THR A 66 3.56 0.78 -4.91
C THR A 66 3.73 1.43 -3.54
N LEU A 67 2.88 1.09 -2.57
CA LEU A 67 3.01 1.59 -1.21
C LEU A 67 4.15 0.92 -0.45
N GLY A 68 4.46 -0.34 -0.72
CA GLY A 68 5.64 -1.01 -0.17
C GLY A 68 6.93 -0.33 -0.58
N ALA A 69 7.09 0.02 -1.86
CA ALA A 69 8.24 0.78 -2.34
C ALA A 69 8.34 2.18 -1.71
N VAL A 70 7.22 2.87 -1.51
CA VAL A 70 7.19 4.16 -0.81
C VAL A 70 7.55 3.99 0.67
N ILE A 71 7.09 2.94 1.33
CA ILE A 71 7.43 2.64 2.73
C ILE A 71 8.92 2.29 2.85
N GLU A 72 9.47 1.47 1.95
CA GLU A 72 10.89 1.15 1.91
C GLU A 72 11.74 2.41 1.65
N GLU A 73 11.37 3.23 0.68
CA GLU A 73 12.04 4.50 0.38
C GLU A 73 12.01 5.46 1.60
N GLU A 74 10.87 5.60 2.27
CA GLU A 74 10.76 6.43 3.47
C GLU A 74 11.50 5.82 4.67
N THR A 75 11.55 4.49 4.79
CA THR A 75 12.35 3.78 5.81
C THR A 75 13.85 3.99 5.58
N ASP A 76 14.30 3.94 4.32
CA ASP A 76 15.68 4.20 3.92
C ASP A 76 16.05 5.67 4.13
N LYS A 77 15.15 6.62 3.88
CA LYS A 77 15.36 8.03 4.22
C LYS A 77 15.45 8.25 5.73
N CYS A 78 14.62 7.58 6.52
CA CYS A 78 14.67 7.65 7.98
C CYS A 78 15.97 7.07 8.56
N THR A 79 16.44 5.93 8.03
CA THR A 79 17.70 5.31 8.44
C THR A 79 18.93 6.09 7.92
N PHE A 80 18.86 6.70 6.74
CA PHE A 80 19.89 7.61 6.23
C PHE A 80 19.99 8.89 7.08
N ALA A 81 18.86 9.47 7.48
CA ALA A 81 18.82 10.60 8.40
C ALA A 81 19.37 10.27 9.79
N GLN A 82 19.16 9.03 10.27
CA GLN A 82 19.77 8.54 11.51
C GLN A 82 21.28 8.32 11.35
N SER A 83 21.74 7.71 10.25
CA SER A 83 23.17 7.42 10.03
C SER A 83 24.02 8.67 9.70
N GLN A 84 23.43 9.77 9.21
CA GLN A 84 24.11 11.08 9.17
C GLN A 84 24.13 11.79 10.54
N GLY A 85 23.22 11.45 11.46
CA GLY A 85 23.19 11.94 12.83
C GLY A 85 24.11 11.19 13.80
N GLU A 86 24.58 10.00 13.42
CA GLU A 86 25.46 9.13 14.22
C GLU A 86 26.96 9.51 14.12
N GLY A 87 27.25 10.80 13.93
CA GLY A 87 28.59 11.38 14.01
C GLY A 87 28.97 11.93 15.40
N SER A 88 28.12 11.79 16.42
CA SER A 88 28.48 12.07 17.81
C SER A 88 27.97 10.93 18.67
N GLY A 89 28.81 9.90 18.80
CA GLY A 89 28.53 8.73 19.62
C GLY A 89 28.16 9.11 21.05
N TYR A 90 27.33 8.28 21.65
CA TYR A 90 26.98 8.29 23.08
C TYR A 90 28.19 8.45 24.03
N ASP A 91 29.41 8.21 23.53
CA ASP A 91 30.68 8.46 24.22
C ASP A 91 30.89 9.95 24.60
N THR A 92 30.36 10.91 23.82
CA THR A 92 30.46 12.34 24.15
C THR A 92 29.48 12.76 25.26
N LEU A 93 28.31 12.13 25.34
CA LEU A 93 27.30 12.45 26.37
C LEU A 93 27.74 11.98 27.76
N VAL A 94 28.38 10.81 27.86
CA VAL A 94 28.93 10.32 29.14
C VAL A 94 30.08 11.21 29.61
N GLN A 95 31.02 11.59 28.72
CA GLN A 95 32.10 12.52 29.09
C GLN A 95 31.59 13.89 29.56
N HIS A 96 30.56 14.45 28.93
CA HIS A 96 29.96 15.71 29.36
C HIS A 96 29.21 15.62 30.70
N VAL A 97 28.60 14.47 31.01
CA VAL A 97 27.93 14.23 32.30
C VAL A 97 28.97 13.99 33.40
N THR A 98 30.04 13.23 33.14
CA THR A 98 31.09 12.98 34.13
C THR A 98 31.89 14.25 34.45
N LYS A 99 32.13 15.14 33.47
CA LYS A 99 32.85 16.40 33.70
C LYS A 99 32.05 17.39 34.55
N ARG A 100 30.74 17.54 34.31
CA ARG A 100 29.87 18.45 35.09
C ARG A 100 29.69 18.04 36.55
N THR A 101 29.67 16.74 36.85
CA THR A 101 29.51 16.27 38.23
C THR A 101 30.79 16.46 39.06
N ARG A 102 31.97 16.53 38.41
CA ARG A 102 33.26 16.73 39.09
C ARG A 102 33.57 18.19 39.40
N GLU A 103 33.06 19.13 38.60
CA GLU A 103 33.26 20.58 38.77
C GLU A 103 32.23 21.23 39.72
N SER A 104 31.19 20.50 40.16
CA SER A 104 30.16 21.01 41.08
C SER A 104 30.44 20.72 42.56
N LYS A 105 31.70 20.39 42.91
CA LYS A 105 32.13 20.08 44.29
C LYS A 105 33.33 20.90 44.78
N GLU A 106 33.49 22.11 44.24
CA GLU A 106 34.23 23.20 44.91
C GLU A 106 33.23 24.23 45.47
#